data_AF-A0A3D3I735-F1
#
_entry.id   AF-A0A3D3I735-F1
#
_cell.length_a   1.000
_cell.length_b   1.000
_cell.length_c   1.000
_cell.angle_alpha   90.00
_cell.angle_beta   90.00
_cell.angle_gamma   90.00
#
_symmetry.space_group_name_H-M   'P 1'
#
loop_
_entity.id
_entity.type
_entity.pdbx_description
1 polymer ?
#
loop_
_entity_poly.entity_id
_entity_poly.type
_entity_poly.pdbx_seq_one_letter_code
_entity_poly.pdbx_strand_id
1 'polypeptide(L)'
;MKKLKLSVVVFVFASLLWGCQTTNETEKGFSVPVEYYKLPNGLKVILSQDKTAPTVVVAVYYNIGFRIEPQDRTGFAHLFEHMMFQGTKNMPKGEFDKIIERNGGINNGSTRFDFTNYFEIMPSHMLEPILWVEADRMTGLDINQASLTNQQGVVKNEVKVNVLNQPYGGFPWLDMPQYANENWYNAHNFYGDLADLDSAKIEDVDSFFKTFYAPNNAALSIVGDFEIEDAKKWIAQYFSGIPKSELPPKADISEPRQEKEKRFVKEDKLANRPALAVAYKMPERNTPEYFAMGLIDQLLVQGEDSKLFQSLAQEKGFTANVNGGINYLGNMFNYNGPMIWMADLIYDKSVSPDSILIEFDKAVASLDKVTQEELDLALVKIRSSLYDDIGGFFGVGRADLLACFALFDDDPSRINTIESEFRKVTPDLVRKTAKAFLRNTNRTILIVDPKAENQ
;
A
#
# COMPACT_ATOMS: atom_id res chain seq x y z
N MET A 1 -8.02 -25.03 -92.54
CA MET A 1 -8.91 -25.96 -91.78
C MET A 1 -8.05 -26.98 -91.04
N LYS A 2 -8.47 -27.33 -89.81
CA LYS A 2 -8.02 -28.44 -88.95
C LYS A 2 -6.81 -28.21 -88.02
N LYS A 3 -7.17 -27.73 -86.82
CA LYS A 3 -6.81 -28.21 -85.47
C LYS A 3 -5.41 -28.81 -85.30
N LEU A 4 -4.51 -28.07 -84.66
CA LEU A 4 -3.30 -28.59 -84.04
C LEU A 4 -3.59 -28.94 -82.57
N LYS A 5 -3.19 -30.15 -82.17
CA LYS A 5 -3.42 -30.76 -80.87
C LYS A 5 -2.50 -30.16 -79.80
N LEU A 6 -3.09 -30.06 -78.60
CA LEU A 6 -2.53 -29.65 -77.33
C LEU A 6 -1.49 -30.68 -76.85
N SER A 7 -0.26 -30.25 -76.59
CA SER A 7 0.72 -30.97 -75.77
C SER A 7 0.91 -30.17 -74.49
N VAL A 8 0.36 -30.69 -73.39
CA VAL A 8 0.48 -30.11 -72.05
C VAL A 8 1.89 -30.42 -71.53
N VAL A 9 2.68 -29.37 -71.34
CA VAL A 9 3.98 -29.41 -70.66
C VAL A 9 3.72 -29.38 -69.16
N VAL A 10 4.20 -30.41 -68.45
CA VAL A 10 4.19 -30.48 -66.99
C VAL A 10 5.28 -29.54 -66.47
N PHE A 11 4.87 -28.40 -65.89
CA PHE A 11 5.77 -27.55 -65.10
C PHE A 11 5.82 -28.09 -63.67
N VAL A 12 6.98 -28.60 -63.27
CA VAL A 12 7.30 -28.92 -61.89
C VAL A 12 7.47 -27.60 -61.13
N PHE A 13 6.48 -27.25 -60.30
CA PHE A 13 6.60 -26.15 -59.34
C PHE A 13 7.55 -26.59 -58.22
N ALA A 14 8.78 -26.09 -58.24
CA ALA A 14 9.66 -26.11 -57.08
C ALA A 14 9.18 -25.03 -56.09
N SER A 15 8.51 -25.47 -55.03
CA SER A 15 8.11 -24.65 -53.90
C SER A 15 9.36 -24.20 -53.12
N LEU A 16 9.78 -22.95 -53.35
CA LEU A 16 10.65 -22.21 -52.44
C LEU A 16 9.88 -21.96 -51.15
N LEU A 17 10.05 -22.86 -50.18
CA LEU A 17 9.66 -22.66 -48.79
C LEU A 17 10.55 -21.55 -48.23
N TRP A 18 10.06 -20.32 -48.27
CA TRP A 18 10.58 -19.27 -47.40
C TRP A 18 10.22 -19.70 -45.97
N GLY A 19 11.20 -20.28 -45.28
CA GLY A 19 11.09 -20.49 -43.84
C GLY A 19 10.92 -19.13 -43.18
N CYS A 20 9.70 -18.84 -42.74
CA CYS A 20 9.48 -17.88 -41.66
C CYS A 20 10.30 -18.40 -40.47
N GLN A 21 11.51 -17.87 -40.31
CA GLN A 21 12.18 -17.91 -39.02
C GLN A 21 11.32 -17.07 -38.10
N THR A 22 10.45 -17.72 -37.33
CA THR A 22 9.95 -17.14 -36.10
C THR A 22 11.18 -16.96 -35.23
N THR A 23 11.74 -15.75 -35.24
CA THR A 23 12.56 -15.29 -34.15
C THR A 23 11.70 -15.46 -32.92
N ASN A 24 11.96 -16.50 -32.13
CA ASN A 24 11.61 -16.55 -30.73
C ASN A 24 12.41 -15.42 -30.06
N GLU A 25 12.04 -14.17 -30.32
CA GLU A 25 12.17 -13.15 -29.31
C GLU A 25 11.35 -13.70 -28.16
N THR A 26 12.07 -14.24 -27.17
CA THR A 26 11.53 -14.37 -25.83
C THR A 26 10.98 -12.98 -25.54
N GLU A 27 9.65 -12.84 -25.48
CA GLU A 27 9.03 -11.60 -25.03
C GLU A 27 9.74 -11.25 -23.72
N LYS A 28 10.62 -10.25 -23.76
CA LYS A 28 11.18 -9.69 -22.55
C LYS A 28 9.98 -9.03 -21.88
N GLY A 29 9.38 -9.75 -20.93
CA GLY A 29 8.32 -9.23 -20.08
C GLY A 29 8.76 -7.89 -19.49
N PHE A 30 7.79 -7.04 -19.21
CA PHE A 30 8.04 -5.75 -18.55
C PHE A 30 8.89 -5.99 -17.28
N SER A 31 9.98 -5.23 -17.15
CA SER A 31 10.85 -5.24 -15.98
C SER A 31 11.13 -3.80 -15.61
N VAL A 32 10.92 -3.49 -14.34
CA VAL A 32 11.30 -2.21 -13.73
C VAL A 32 12.83 -2.14 -13.64
N PRO A 33 13.47 -1.09 -14.19
CA PRO A 33 14.90 -0.85 -13.97
C PRO A 33 15.15 -0.57 -12.49
N VAL A 34 16.10 -1.28 -11.89
CA VAL A 34 16.46 -1.09 -10.48
C VAL A 34 17.97 -1.04 -10.35
N GLU A 35 18.49 0.11 -9.94
CA GLU A 35 19.83 0.23 -9.41
C GLU A 35 19.75 0.52 -7.91
N TYR A 36 20.41 -0.31 -7.11
CA TYR A 36 20.34 -0.27 -5.66
C TYR A 36 21.73 -0.22 -5.03
N TYR A 37 21.96 0.73 -4.14
CA TYR A 37 23.16 0.82 -3.33
C TYR A 37 22.89 1.46 -1.97
N LYS A 38 23.86 1.39 -1.07
CA LYS A 38 23.80 2.03 0.25
C LYS A 38 24.94 3.04 0.39
N LEU A 39 24.64 4.21 0.93
CA LEU A 39 25.66 5.14 1.37
C LEU A 39 26.35 4.62 2.65
N PRO A 40 27.58 5.08 2.98
CA PRO A 40 28.29 4.67 4.20
C PRO A 40 27.53 4.98 5.51
N ASN A 41 26.65 5.98 5.50
CA ASN A 41 25.78 6.33 6.62
C ASN A 41 24.52 5.46 6.72
N GLY A 42 24.36 4.48 5.83
CA GLY A 42 23.26 3.51 5.84
C GLY A 42 22.05 3.87 4.99
N LEU A 43 22.01 5.05 4.35
CA LEU A 43 20.91 5.42 3.45
C LEU A 43 20.81 4.42 2.30
N LYS A 44 19.64 3.80 2.17
CA LYS A 44 19.29 2.92 1.05
C LYS A 44 18.88 3.80 -0.13
N VAL A 45 19.53 3.66 -1.28
CA VAL A 45 19.27 4.48 -2.46
C VAL A 45 18.86 3.61 -3.64
N ILE A 46 17.70 3.91 -4.22
CA ILE A 46 17.12 3.20 -5.35
C ILE A 46 16.94 4.17 -6.51
N LEU A 47 17.48 3.82 -7.67
CA LEU A 47 17.34 4.56 -8.91
C LEU A 47 16.61 3.68 -9.93
N SER A 48 15.47 4.17 -10.42
CA SER A 48 14.67 3.52 -11.46
C SER A 48 14.45 4.51 -12.60
N GLN A 49 15.39 4.55 -13.54
CA GLN A 49 15.34 5.45 -14.69
C GLN A 49 14.17 5.10 -15.62
N ASP A 50 13.42 6.12 -16.04
CA ASP A 50 12.33 6.03 -17.00
C ASP A 50 12.30 7.31 -17.84
N LYS A 51 12.75 7.21 -19.10
CA LYS A 51 12.88 8.35 -20.03
C LYS A 51 11.58 8.67 -20.79
N THR A 52 10.46 8.06 -20.41
CA THR A 52 9.19 8.17 -21.15
C THR A 52 8.58 9.58 -21.08
N ALA A 53 8.74 10.27 -19.94
CA ALA A 53 8.24 11.63 -19.73
C ALA A 53 9.29 12.47 -18.98
N PRO A 54 9.38 13.79 -19.22
CA PRO A 54 10.35 14.68 -18.57
C PRO A 54 9.92 15.05 -17.14
N THR A 55 9.63 14.03 -16.34
CA THR A 55 9.22 14.11 -14.94
C THR A 55 10.05 13.16 -14.10
N VAL A 56 10.29 13.54 -12.85
CA VAL A 56 10.97 12.73 -11.84
C VAL A 56 10.16 12.72 -10.56
N VAL A 57 10.10 11.55 -9.94
CA VAL A 57 9.61 11.34 -8.58
C VAL A 57 10.83 11.17 -7.68
N VAL A 58 10.91 11.99 -6.64
CA VAL A 58 11.82 11.79 -5.51
C VAL A 58 10.95 11.38 -4.33
N ALA A 59 11.31 10.31 -3.63
CA ALA A 59 10.57 9.87 -2.47
C ALA A 59 11.48 9.35 -1.37
N VAL A 60 11.27 9.82 -0.15
CA VAL A 60 11.99 9.38 1.06
C VAL A 60 11.03 8.66 1.98
N TYR A 61 11.35 7.41 2.28
CA TYR A 61 10.58 6.56 3.20
C TYR A 61 11.40 6.34 4.46
N TYR A 62 10.83 6.69 5.61
CA TYR A 62 11.40 6.43 6.92
C TYR A 62 10.72 5.20 7.53
N ASN A 63 11.52 4.29 8.10
CA ASN A 63 11.04 3.06 8.75
C ASN A 63 10.50 3.36 10.16
N ILE A 64 9.45 4.17 10.19
CA ILE A 64 8.68 4.59 11.36
C ILE A 64 7.27 4.90 10.89
N GLY A 65 6.27 4.27 11.48
CA GLY A 65 4.85 4.47 11.15
C GLY A 65 4.00 4.25 12.39
N PHE A 66 2.69 4.11 12.23
CA PHE A 66 1.77 3.94 13.35
C PHE A 66 2.15 2.76 14.26
N ARG A 67 2.61 1.64 13.68
CA ARG A 67 2.82 0.40 14.41
C ARG A 67 3.85 0.51 15.52
N ILE A 68 4.90 1.31 15.34
CA ILE A 68 6.03 1.38 16.30
C ILE A 68 6.20 2.78 16.90
N GLU A 69 5.14 3.59 16.89
CA GLU A 69 5.12 4.85 17.61
C GLU A 69 5.11 4.64 19.15
N PRO A 70 5.46 5.67 19.95
CA PRO A 70 5.52 5.54 21.41
C PRO A 70 4.14 5.26 22.01
N GLN A 71 4.08 4.38 23.03
CA GLN A 71 2.80 3.90 23.58
C GLN A 71 1.91 4.96 24.21
N ASP A 72 2.50 6.04 24.71
CA ASP A 72 1.82 7.16 25.34
C ASP A 72 1.68 8.37 24.40
N ARG A 73 1.94 8.17 23.10
CA ARG A 73 1.90 9.18 22.04
C ARG A 73 1.30 8.56 20.78
N THR A 74 0.08 8.08 20.85
CA THR A 74 -0.62 7.59 19.64
C THR A 74 -0.84 8.72 18.62
N GLY A 75 -0.78 8.38 17.33
CA GLY A 75 -0.85 9.32 16.20
C GLY A 75 0.38 10.23 16.08
N PHE A 76 1.46 9.93 16.79
CA PHE A 76 2.64 10.78 16.81
C PHE A 76 3.46 10.67 15.53
N ALA A 77 3.49 9.48 14.90
CA ALA A 77 4.08 9.36 13.56
C ALA A 77 3.33 10.24 12.54
N HIS A 78 2.00 10.30 12.62
CA HIS A 78 1.18 11.18 11.78
C HIS A 78 1.42 12.66 12.08
N LEU A 79 1.49 13.04 13.36
CA LEU A 79 1.84 14.41 13.74
C LEU A 79 3.20 14.81 13.15
N PHE A 80 4.14 13.87 13.10
CA PHE A 80 5.47 14.06 12.52
C PHE A 80 5.45 14.28 11.01
N GLU A 81 4.55 13.62 10.29
CA GLU A 81 4.26 13.94 8.90
C GLU A 81 3.99 15.43 8.71
N HIS A 82 3.05 16.00 9.47
CA HIS A 82 2.70 17.42 9.43
C HIS A 82 3.85 18.33 9.88
N MET A 83 4.59 17.91 10.91
CA MET A 83 5.72 18.68 11.43
C MET A 83 6.84 18.83 10.40
N MET A 84 7.07 17.83 9.55
CA MET A 84 8.09 17.87 8.51
C MET A 84 7.80 18.90 7.39
N PHE A 85 6.59 19.46 7.34
CA PHE A 85 6.23 20.59 6.47
C PHE A 85 6.36 21.96 7.17
N GLN A 86 6.72 22.01 8.45
CA GLN A 86 6.90 23.28 9.17
C GLN A 86 8.24 23.97 8.86
N GLY A 87 9.04 23.39 7.98
CA GLY A 87 10.30 23.95 7.51
C GLY A 87 11.51 23.54 8.36
N THR A 88 12.64 24.07 7.92
CA THR A 88 13.96 23.83 8.49
C THR A 88 14.63 25.17 8.81
N LYS A 89 15.80 25.11 9.46
CA LYS A 89 16.61 26.31 9.70
C LYS A 89 17.08 27.00 8.42
N ASN A 90 17.23 26.25 7.33
CA ASN A 90 17.66 26.77 6.03
C ASN A 90 16.47 27.14 5.13
N MET A 91 15.30 26.56 5.37
CA MET A 91 14.11 26.72 4.56
C MET A 91 12.87 26.89 5.45
N PRO A 92 12.48 28.14 5.77
CA PRO A 92 11.35 28.43 6.64
C PRO A 92 10.04 27.80 6.16
N LYS A 93 9.07 27.67 7.09
CA LYS A 93 7.74 27.13 6.83
C LYS A 93 7.13 27.63 5.50
N GLY A 94 6.70 26.68 4.67
CA GLY A 94 6.04 26.92 3.39
C GLY A 94 6.98 27.26 2.23
N GLU A 95 8.28 27.45 2.44
CA GLU A 95 9.23 27.58 1.32
C GLU A 95 9.45 26.24 0.60
N PHE A 96 9.37 25.10 1.31
CA PHE A 96 9.35 23.75 0.72
C PHE A 96 8.27 23.66 -0.36
N ASP A 97 7.02 23.96 0.00
CA ASP A 97 5.87 23.89 -0.91
C ASP A 97 5.98 24.88 -2.05
N LYS A 98 6.41 26.12 -1.77
CA LYS A 98 6.57 27.15 -2.80
C LYS A 98 7.60 26.78 -3.86
N ILE A 99 8.72 26.16 -3.48
CA ILE A 99 9.73 25.72 -4.47
C ILE A 99 9.12 24.69 -5.41
N ILE A 100 8.31 23.78 -4.89
CA ILE A 100 7.70 22.70 -5.66
C ILE A 100 6.60 23.24 -6.57
N GLU A 101 5.63 23.97 -6.01
CA GLU A 101 4.48 24.51 -6.74
C GLU A 101 4.89 25.52 -7.82
N ARG A 102 5.85 26.42 -7.53
CA ARG A 102 6.32 27.42 -8.51
C ARG A 102 7.02 26.80 -9.71
N ASN A 103 7.52 25.57 -9.57
CA ASN A 103 8.15 24.83 -10.65
C ASN A 103 7.21 23.77 -11.26
N GLY A 104 5.90 23.84 -10.96
CA GLY A 104 4.88 22.98 -11.55
C GLY A 104 4.87 21.55 -11.01
N GLY A 105 5.51 21.32 -9.87
CA GLY A 105 5.48 20.04 -9.19
C GLY A 105 4.37 19.92 -8.17
N ILE A 106 4.24 18.71 -7.63
CA ILE A 106 3.37 18.40 -6.50
C ILE A 106 4.17 17.68 -5.43
N ASN A 107 3.83 17.88 -4.17
CA ASN A 107 4.38 17.11 -3.06
C ASN A 107 3.26 16.57 -2.17
N ASN A 108 3.57 15.53 -1.43
CA ASN A 108 2.71 15.09 -0.33
C ASN A 108 3.51 14.26 0.70
N GLY A 109 2.89 14.08 1.86
CA GLY A 109 3.32 13.16 2.91
C GLY A 109 2.28 12.07 3.13
N SER A 110 2.71 10.99 3.78
CA SER A 110 1.80 9.94 4.20
C SER A 110 2.40 9.08 5.30
N THR A 111 1.61 8.84 6.34
CA THR A 111 1.94 7.88 7.39
C THR A 111 1.17 6.58 7.19
N ARG A 112 1.85 5.44 7.31
CA ARG A 112 1.28 4.09 7.22
C ARG A 112 1.67 3.28 8.45
N PHE A 113 1.26 2.01 8.48
CA PHE A 113 1.58 1.13 9.60
C PHE A 113 3.08 1.07 9.89
N ASP A 114 3.92 0.90 8.87
CA ASP A 114 5.33 0.56 9.06
C ASP A 114 6.29 1.58 8.45
N PHE A 115 5.78 2.69 7.90
CA PHE A 115 6.60 3.76 7.35
C PHE A 115 5.88 5.11 7.36
N THR A 116 6.67 6.17 7.23
CA THR A 116 6.23 7.53 6.93
C THR A 116 7.00 7.97 5.71
N ASN A 117 6.32 8.39 4.66
CA ASN A 117 6.94 8.80 3.43
C ASN A 117 6.61 10.24 3.08
N TYR A 118 7.50 10.80 2.28
CA TYR A 118 7.32 12.07 1.63
C TYR A 118 7.79 11.92 0.19
N PHE A 119 7.10 12.55 -0.73
CA PHE A 119 7.47 12.48 -2.13
C PHE A 119 7.13 13.76 -2.87
N GLU A 120 7.88 13.96 -3.94
CA GLU A 120 7.79 15.11 -4.82
C GLU A 120 7.75 14.60 -6.26
N ILE A 121 6.78 15.05 -7.05
CA ILE A 121 6.71 14.83 -8.50
C ILE A 121 7.04 16.15 -9.17
N MET A 122 8.09 16.15 -9.97
CA MET A 122 8.74 17.38 -10.45
C MET A 122 9.14 17.24 -11.92
N PRO A 123 9.28 18.33 -12.68
CA PRO A 123 10.00 18.28 -13.95
C PRO A 123 11.44 17.81 -13.75
N SER A 124 11.99 17.02 -14.69
CA SER A 124 13.31 16.37 -14.57
C SER A 124 14.46 17.29 -14.12
N HIS A 125 14.49 18.52 -14.63
CA HIS A 125 15.54 19.50 -14.33
C HIS A 125 15.57 19.96 -12.86
N MET A 126 14.52 19.67 -12.11
CA MET A 126 14.40 20.01 -10.68
C MET A 126 14.94 18.91 -9.76
N LEU A 127 15.49 17.80 -10.29
CA LEU A 127 16.01 16.72 -9.46
C LEU A 127 17.03 17.20 -8.43
N GLU A 128 18.05 17.95 -8.84
CA GLU A 128 19.09 18.43 -7.92
C GLU A 128 18.54 19.32 -6.80
N PRO A 129 17.75 20.39 -7.09
CA PRO A 129 17.13 21.20 -6.04
C PRO A 129 16.34 20.38 -5.02
N ILE A 130 15.62 19.36 -5.48
CA ILE A 130 14.75 18.56 -4.61
C ILE A 130 15.57 17.59 -3.76
N LEU A 131 16.65 17.02 -4.29
CA LEU A 131 17.60 16.24 -3.48
C LEU A 131 18.24 17.10 -2.37
N TRP A 132 18.55 18.36 -2.65
CA TRP A 132 19.02 19.27 -1.62
C TRP A 132 17.95 19.55 -0.55
N VAL A 133 16.72 19.84 -0.99
CA VAL A 133 15.57 20.09 -0.10
C VAL A 133 15.29 18.90 0.82
N GLU A 134 15.30 17.67 0.29
CA GLU A 134 15.08 16.45 1.08
C GLU A 134 16.20 16.19 2.09
N ALA A 135 17.45 16.38 1.69
CA ALA A 135 18.59 16.23 2.60
C ALA A 135 18.54 17.26 3.73
N ASP A 136 18.14 18.50 3.44
CA ASP A 136 17.93 19.54 4.43
C ASP A 136 16.80 19.17 5.39
N ARG A 137 15.64 18.72 4.86
CA ARG A 137 14.49 18.28 5.66
C ARG A 137 14.81 17.08 6.56
N MET A 138 15.66 16.15 6.12
CA MET A 138 16.11 14.99 6.93
C MET A 138 16.88 15.39 8.20
N THR A 139 17.47 16.58 8.27
CA THR A 139 18.32 16.97 9.42
C THR A 139 17.95 18.30 10.07
N GLY A 140 17.21 19.14 9.34
CA GLY A 140 17.11 20.56 9.60
C GLY A 140 15.81 21.00 10.27
N LEU A 141 14.92 20.06 10.63
CA LEU A 141 13.59 20.34 11.17
C LEU A 141 13.64 21.43 12.26
N ASP A 142 12.94 22.54 12.03
CA ASP A 142 12.94 23.72 12.92
C ASP A 142 11.57 23.90 13.58
N ILE A 143 11.35 23.17 14.67
CA ILE A 143 10.11 23.22 15.44
C ILE A 143 10.30 24.00 16.73
N ASN A 144 9.32 24.85 17.02
CA ASN A 144 9.16 25.49 18.31
C ASN A 144 7.78 25.17 18.89
N GLN A 145 7.55 25.55 20.16
CA GLN A 145 6.29 25.24 20.86
C GLN A 145 5.05 25.81 20.15
N ALA A 146 5.16 26.95 19.48
CA ALA A 146 4.02 27.54 18.76
C ALA A 146 3.66 26.70 17.52
N SER A 147 4.66 26.26 16.74
CA SER A 147 4.45 25.35 15.61
C SER A 147 3.87 24.01 16.06
N LEU A 148 4.39 23.41 17.14
CA LEU A 148 3.85 22.18 17.72
C LEU A 148 2.38 22.33 18.13
N THR A 149 2.05 23.37 18.91
CA THR A 149 0.68 23.64 19.36
C THR A 149 -0.27 23.84 18.18
N ASN A 150 0.18 24.52 17.14
CA ASN A 150 -0.60 24.70 15.92
C ASN A 150 -0.88 23.37 15.21
N GLN A 151 0.15 22.52 15.02
CA GLN A 151 -0.01 21.23 14.33
C GLN A 151 -0.81 20.22 15.15
N GLN A 152 -0.67 20.20 16.48
CA GLN A 152 -1.59 19.44 17.36
C GLN A 152 -3.05 19.84 17.11
N GLY A 153 -3.33 21.15 17.01
CA GLY A 153 -4.67 21.65 16.69
C GLY A 153 -5.17 21.22 15.30
N VAL A 154 -4.30 21.23 14.28
CA VAL A 154 -4.64 20.80 12.91
C VAL A 154 -4.98 19.31 12.88
N VAL A 155 -4.10 18.45 13.38
CA VAL A 155 -4.30 16.99 13.39
C VAL A 155 -5.54 16.61 14.20
N LYS A 156 -5.78 17.25 15.36
CA LYS A 156 -7.00 17.00 16.15
C LYS A 156 -8.28 17.39 15.40
N ASN A 157 -8.24 18.45 14.59
CA ASN A 157 -9.38 18.82 13.76
C ASN A 157 -9.56 17.85 12.59
N GLU A 158 -8.47 17.34 12.03
CA GLU A 158 -8.50 16.29 11.03
C GLU A 158 -9.16 15.01 11.58
N VAL A 159 -8.75 14.53 12.77
CA VAL A 159 -9.40 13.41 13.47
C VAL A 159 -10.89 13.65 13.64
N LYS A 160 -11.30 14.86 14.03
CA LYS A 160 -12.71 15.20 14.17
C LYS A 160 -13.44 15.16 12.84
N VAL A 161 -12.88 15.77 11.80
CA VAL A 161 -13.54 15.90 10.49
C VAL A 161 -13.60 14.58 9.74
N ASN A 162 -12.54 13.76 9.80
CA ASN A 162 -12.41 12.54 9.00
C ASN A 162 -12.96 11.30 9.72
N VAL A 163 -13.01 11.31 11.06
CA VAL A 163 -13.43 10.16 11.86
C VAL A 163 -14.61 10.51 12.74
N LEU A 164 -14.46 11.42 13.71
CA LEU A 164 -15.48 11.56 14.77
C LEU A 164 -16.81 12.18 14.29
N ASN A 165 -16.77 13.01 13.24
CA ASN A 165 -17.93 13.72 12.69
C ASN A 165 -18.40 13.14 11.34
N GLN A 166 -17.99 11.92 10.99
CA GLN A 166 -18.47 11.22 9.79
C GLN A 166 -19.36 10.04 10.17
N PRO A 167 -20.46 9.78 9.43
CA PRO A 167 -21.13 8.49 9.51
C PRO A 167 -20.15 7.40 9.07
N TYR A 168 -20.11 6.29 9.81
CA TYR A 168 -19.16 5.20 9.61
C TYR A 168 -17.68 5.62 9.77
N GLY A 169 -17.43 6.70 10.50
CA GLY A 169 -16.08 7.22 10.71
C GLY A 169 -15.14 6.17 11.32
N GLY A 170 -14.03 5.92 10.62
CA GLY A 170 -13.03 4.90 10.99
C GLY A 170 -13.44 3.46 10.68
N PHE A 171 -14.68 3.21 10.26
CA PHE A 171 -15.12 1.87 9.90
C PHE A 171 -14.75 1.53 8.44
N PRO A 172 -14.23 0.32 8.16
CA PRO A 172 -13.63 -0.62 9.11
C PRO A 172 -12.13 -0.37 9.34
N TRP A 173 -11.50 0.48 8.54
CA TRP A 173 -10.03 0.53 8.41
C TRP A 173 -9.29 0.90 9.71
N LEU A 174 -9.86 1.79 10.53
CA LEU A 174 -9.28 2.23 11.79
C LEU A 174 -9.76 1.36 12.96
N ASP A 175 -11.05 1.03 12.97
CA ASP A 175 -11.68 0.28 14.06
C ASP A 175 -11.22 -1.20 14.08
N MET A 176 -11.24 -1.87 12.94
CA MET A 176 -11.10 -3.32 12.86
C MET A 176 -9.77 -3.85 13.40
N PRO A 177 -8.59 -3.25 13.10
CA PRO A 177 -7.34 -3.67 13.71
C PRO A 177 -7.39 -3.69 15.24
N GLN A 178 -8.06 -2.73 15.87
CA GLN A 178 -8.19 -2.61 17.33
C GLN A 178 -9.01 -3.76 17.93
N TYR A 179 -9.98 -4.30 17.18
CA TYR A 179 -10.79 -5.44 17.61
C TYR A 179 -10.16 -6.81 17.28
N ALA A 180 -9.45 -6.90 16.16
CA ALA A 180 -8.93 -8.16 15.64
C ALA A 180 -7.60 -8.56 16.32
N ASN A 181 -6.74 -7.60 16.61
CA ASN A 181 -5.40 -7.83 17.14
C ASN A 181 -5.36 -7.80 18.66
N GLU A 182 -4.28 -8.32 19.24
CA GLU A 182 -4.07 -8.38 20.69
C GLU A 182 -2.81 -7.64 21.14
N ASN A 183 -1.78 -7.59 20.30
CA ASN A 183 -0.58 -6.82 20.59
C ASN A 183 -0.88 -5.32 20.42
N TRP A 184 -0.50 -4.50 21.40
CA TRP A 184 -0.73 -3.06 21.39
C TRP A 184 -0.24 -2.41 20.09
N TYR A 185 0.93 -2.82 19.60
CA TYR A 185 1.52 -2.28 18.36
C TYR A 185 0.61 -2.46 17.13
N ASN A 186 -0.30 -3.43 17.15
CA ASN A 186 -1.21 -3.74 16.04
C ASN A 186 -2.68 -3.38 16.34
N ALA A 187 -2.98 -2.91 17.55
CA ALA A 187 -4.36 -2.79 18.05
C ALA A 187 -4.69 -1.41 18.64
N HIS A 188 -3.77 -0.46 18.67
CA HIS A 188 -4.06 0.89 19.14
C HIS A 188 -4.71 1.76 18.05
N ASN A 189 -5.23 2.92 18.46
CA ASN A 189 -5.76 3.92 17.55
C ASN A 189 -4.63 4.58 16.75
N PHE A 190 -4.34 4.05 15.57
CA PHE A 190 -3.29 4.54 14.67
C PHE A 190 -3.45 5.99 14.22
N TYR A 191 -4.67 6.53 14.26
CA TYR A 191 -4.92 7.93 13.90
C TYR A 191 -4.73 8.89 15.08
N GLY A 192 -4.43 8.34 16.27
CA GLY A 192 -4.09 9.06 17.47
C GLY A 192 -5.28 9.37 18.37
N ASP A 193 -5.07 9.19 19.67
CA ASP A 193 -5.97 9.65 20.70
C ASP A 193 -5.76 11.15 20.95
N LEU A 194 -6.86 11.89 21.09
CA LEU A 194 -6.79 13.36 21.25
C LEU A 194 -5.98 13.78 22.48
N ALA A 195 -6.00 12.97 23.54
CA ALA A 195 -5.26 13.23 24.77
C ALA A 195 -3.75 13.01 24.59
N ASP A 196 -3.36 11.97 23.87
CA ASP A 196 -1.96 11.68 23.55
C ASP A 196 -1.37 12.78 22.67
N LEU A 197 -2.12 13.20 21.64
CA LEU A 197 -1.74 14.33 20.79
C LEU A 197 -1.55 15.62 21.60
N ASP A 198 -2.42 15.93 22.56
CA ASP A 198 -2.30 17.11 23.44
C ASP A 198 -1.10 17.02 24.38
N SER A 199 -0.68 15.81 24.76
CA SER A 199 0.39 15.58 25.72
C SER A 199 1.79 15.68 25.13
N ALA A 200 1.92 15.66 23.80
CA ALA A 200 3.20 15.70 23.10
C ALA A 200 3.97 17.00 23.40
N LYS A 201 5.25 16.84 23.78
CA LYS A 201 6.15 17.95 24.15
C LYS A 201 7.23 18.16 23.10
N ILE A 202 7.84 19.35 23.12
CA ILE A 202 8.91 19.68 22.18
C ILE A 202 10.13 18.75 22.32
N GLU A 203 10.40 18.25 23.53
CA GLU A 203 11.47 17.28 23.78
C GLU A 203 11.15 15.90 23.16
N ASP A 204 9.88 15.49 23.18
CA ASP A 204 9.42 14.27 22.51
C ASP A 204 9.66 14.38 21.01
N VAL A 205 9.39 15.57 20.43
CA VAL A 205 9.62 15.86 19.01
C VAL A 205 11.12 15.79 18.68
N ASP A 206 11.97 16.50 19.43
CA ASP A 206 13.41 16.50 19.17
C ASP A 206 14.01 15.07 19.24
N SER A 207 13.59 14.29 20.25
CA SER A 207 14.05 12.90 20.40
C SER A 207 13.57 12.00 19.26
N PHE A 208 12.29 12.09 18.89
CA PHE A 208 11.71 11.26 17.83
C PHE A 208 12.32 11.56 16.47
N PHE A 209 12.49 12.84 16.13
CA PHE A 209 13.16 13.28 14.91
C PHE A 209 14.58 12.71 14.82
N LYS A 210 15.41 12.96 15.83
CA LYS A 210 16.81 12.50 15.86
C LYS A 210 16.95 10.98 15.81
N THR A 211 15.97 10.26 16.33
CA THR A 211 16.01 8.80 16.39
C THR A 211 15.61 8.20 15.05
N PHE A 212 14.45 8.59 14.51
CA PHE A 212 13.82 7.86 13.39
C PHE A 212 14.03 8.51 12.02
N TYR A 213 14.27 9.82 11.96
CA TYR A 213 14.52 10.56 10.72
C TYR A 213 16.01 10.64 10.43
N ALA A 214 16.57 9.49 10.05
CA ALA A 214 18.01 9.32 9.84
C ALA A 214 18.29 8.41 8.64
N PRO A 215 19.45 8.56 7.97
CA PRO A 215 19.80 7.84 6.75
C PRO A 215 19.75 6.31 6.93
N ASN A 216 20.30 5.79 8.03
CA ASN A 216 20.28 4.35 8.34
C ASN A 216 18.89 3.78 8.66
N ASN A 217 17.85 4.62 8.73
CA ASN A 217 16.46 4.23 8.91
C ASN A 217 15.58 4.64 7.71
N ALA A 218 16.19 5.00 6.57
CA ALA A 218 15.48 5.55 5.43
C ALA A 218 15.84 4.87 4.10
N ALA A 219 14.92 4.97 3.14
CA ALA A 219 15.12 4.65 1.74
C ALA A 219 14.78 5.86 0.87
N LEU A 220 15.70 6.26 0.00
CA LEU A 220 15.53 7.26 -1.04
C LEU A 220 15.29 6.55 -2.37
N SER A 221 14.10 6.71 -2.94
CA SER A 221 13.73 6.17 -4.25
C SER A 221 13.55 7.30 -5.26
N ILE A 222 14.25 7.21 -6.39
CA ILE A 222 14.17 8.18 -7.50
C ILE A 222 13.69 7.45 -8.75
N VAL A 223 12.55 7.87 -9.29
CA VAL A 223 11.89 7.26 -10.45
C VAL A 223 11.65 8.31 -11.53
N GLY A 224 11.98 8.04 -12.79
CA GLY A 224 11.66 8.94 -13.89
C GLY A 224 12.87 9.36 -14.73
N ASP A 225 12.78 10.53 -15.35
CA ASP A 225 13.77 11.00 -16.31
C ASP A 225 14.92 11.75 -15.62
N PHE A 226 16.06 11.08 -15.50
CA PHE A 226 17.30 11.65 -14.98
C PHE A 226 18.53 10.88 -15.48
N GLU A 227 19.71 11.46 -15.36
CA GLU A 227 20.97 10.74 -15.59
C GLU A 227 21.48 10.13 -14.28
N ILE A 228 21.77 8.83 -14.29
CA ILE A 228 22.12 8.07 -13.09
C ILE A 228 23.37 8.63 -12.39
N GLU A 229 24.39 8.98 -13.16
CA GLU A 229 25.66 9.46 -12.61
C GLU A 229 25.53 10.85 -11.97
N ASP A 230 24.72 11.74 -12.56
CA ASP A 230 24.42 13.05 -11.96
C ASP A 230 23.61 12.89 -10.67
N ALA A 231 22.59 12.03 -10.67
CA ALA A 231 21.81 11.71 -9.49
C ALA A 231 22.70 11.17 -8.34
N LYS A 232 23.57 10.20 -8.62
CA LYS A 232 24.54 9.68 -7.63
C LYS A 232 25.44 10.76 -7.06
N LYS A 233 25.95 11.66 -7.91
CA LYS A 233 26.79 12.78 -7.48
C LYS A 233 26.05 13.69 -6.50
N TRP A 234 24.83 14.10 -6.83
CA TRP A 234 24.02 14.96 -5.95
C TRP A 234 23.61 14.25 -4.67
N ILE A 235 23.23 12.97 -4.75
CA ILE A 235 22.91 12.16 -3.56
C ILE A 235 24.13 12.07 -2.64
N ALA A 236 25.31 11.78 -3.20
CA ALA A 236 26.54 11.74 -2.43
C ALA A 236 26.85 13.12 -1.79
N GLN A 237 26.67 14.20 -2.54
CA GLN A 237 26.91 15.57 -2.07
C GLN A 237 25.99 15.96 -0.91
N TYR A 238 24.69 15.67 -0.99
CA TYR A 238 23.70 16.17 -0.04
C TYR A 238 23.45 15.21 1.13
N PHE A 239 23.46 13.88 0.91
CA PHE A 239 23.09 12.92 1.94
C PHE A 239 24.28 12.28 2.67
N SER A 240 25.49 12.20 2.08
CA SER A 240 26.60 11.44 2.72
C SER A 240 27.08 12.06 4.02
N GLY A 241 26.95 13.37 4.18
CA GLY A 241 27.35 14.10 5.40
C GLY A 241 26.37 13.95 6.55
N ILE A 242 25.17 13.41 6.30
CA ILE A 242 24.14 13.25 7.32
C ILE A 242 24.54 12.10 8.27
N PRO A 243 24.64 12.33 9.58
CA PRO A 243 25.00 11.29 10.53
C PRO A 243 23.88 10.25 10.64
N LYS A 244 24.28 8.99 10.84
CA LYS A 244 23.35 7.93 11.25
C LYS A 244 22.85 8.15 12.68
N SER A 245 21.66 7.66 13.00
CA SER A 245 21.13 7.63 14.37
C SER A 245 21.38 6.28 15.05
N GLU A 246 21.27 6.28 16.38
CA GLU A 246 21.13 5.05 17.15
C GLU A 246 19.66 4.65 17.17
N LEU A 247 19.33 3.51 16.58
CA LEU A 247 17.95 3.03 16.50
C LEU A 247 17.59 2.17 17.71
N PRO A 248 16.36 2.28 18.23
CA PRO A 248 15.91 1.42 19.31
C PRO A 248 15.87 -0.05 18.84
N PRO A 249 15.92 -1.01 19.79
CA PRO A 249 15.65 -2.40 19.47
C PRO A 249 14.30 -2.56 18.76
N LYS A 250 14.23 -3.50 17.81
CA LYS A 250 12.97 -3.80 17.13
C LYS A 250 11.92 -4.27 18.14
N ALA A 251 10.74 -3.66 18.09
CA ALA A 251 9.59 -4.09 18.88
C ALA A 251 9.15 -5.50 18.46
N ASP A 252 8.69 -6.29 19.44
CA ASP A 252 7.98 -7.53 19.15
C ASP A 252 6.54 -7.19 18.75
N ILE A 253 6.29 -7.24 17.44
CA ILE A 253 4.99 -6.96 16.83
C ILE A 253 4.20 -8.24 16.56
N SER A 254 4.64 -9.41 17.07
CA SER A 254 3.98 -10.68 16.79
C SER A 254 2.55 -10.71 17.33
N GLU A 255 1.69 -11.43 16.60
CA GLU A 255 0.29 -11.64 16.96
C GLU A 255 0.07 -13.11 17.30
N PRO A 256 -0.63 -13.43 18.40
CA PRO A 256 -1.05 -14.79 18.64
C PRO A 256 -2.03 -15.24 17.56
N ARG A 257 -1.97 -16.52 17.22
CA ARG A 257 -2.94 -17.15 16.34
C ARG A 257 -4.34 -17.05 16.97
N GLN A 258 -5.30 -16.50 16.24
CA GLN A 258 -6.68 -16.41 16.72
C GLN A 258 -7.35 -17.78 16.60
N GLU A 259 -7.84 -18.30 17.72
CA GLU A 259 -8.50 -19.63 17.82
C GLU A 259 -9.99 -19.56 18.21
N LYS A 260 -10.55 -18.35 18.31
CA LYS A 260 -11.97 -18.13 18.57
C LYS A 260 -12.49 -16.98 17.71
N GLU A 261 -13.71 -17.15 17.21
CA GLU A 261 -14.43 -16.07 16.54
C GLU A 261 -14.66 -14.91 17.52
N LYS A 262 -14.43 -13.69 17.05
CA LYS A 262 -14.71 -12.47 17.80
C LYS A 262 -15.85 -11.72 17.11
N ARG A 263 -16.85 -11.25 17.87
CA ARG A 263 -17.99 -10.47 17.34
C ARG A 263 -18.23 -9.25 18.22
N PHE A 264 -18.22 -8.08 17.59
CA PHE A 264 -18.37 -6.78 18.25
C PHE A 264 -19.48 -5.96 17.58
N VAL A 265 -20.11 -5.09 18.36
CA VAL A 265 -21.08 -4.10 17.88
C VAL A 265 -20.63 -2.73 18.38
N LYS A 266 -20.55 -1.77 17.46
CA LYS A 266 -20.26 -0.35 17.74
C LYS A 266 -21.51 0.46 17.40
N GLU A 267 -21.94 1.31 18.31
CA GLU A 267 -22.98 2.29 18.00
C GLU A 267 -22.39 3.47 17.23
N ASP A 268 -23.11 3.97 16.22
CA ASP A 268 -22.74 5.17 15.47
C ASP A 268 -23.95 6.12 15.39
N LYS A 269 -23.82 7.29 16.02
CA LYS A 269 -24.88 8.31 16.11
C LYS A 269 -25.10 9.09 14.83
N LEU A 270 -24.22 8.97 13.85
CA LEU A 270 -24.29 9.66 12.56
C LEU A 270 -24.67 8.69 11.43
N ALA A 271 -24.39 7.40 11.59
CA ALA A 271 -24.79 6.36 10.64
C ALA A 271 -26.32 6.20 10.55
N ASN A 272 -26.83 6.20 9.32
CA ASN A 272 -28.26 6.07 9.02
C ASN A 272 -28.67 4.64 8.65
N ARG A 273 -27.74 3.74 8.35
CA ARG A 273 -27.93 2.33 7.99
C ARG A 273 -26.91 1.48 8.76
N PRO A 274 -27.16 0.20 8.96
CA PRO A 274 -26.18 -0.66 9.58
C PRO A 274 -25.06 -1.02 8.60
N ALA A 275 -23.87 -1.33 9.15
CA ALA A 275 -22.72 -1.81 8.40
C ALA A 275 -22.13 -3.05 9.06
N LEU A 276 -21.47 -3.91 8.27
CA LEU A 276 -20.84 -5.12 8.75
C LEU A 276 -19.49 -5.29 8.06
N ALA A 277 -18.46 -5.58 8.84
CA ALA A 277 -17.15 -5.93 8.34
C ALA A 277 -16.69 -7.25 8.95
N VAL A 278 -15.99 -8.05 8.13
CA VAL A 278 -15.37 -9.32 8.49
C VAL A 278 -13.88 -9.20 8.24
N ALA A 279 -13.06 -9.65 9.18
CA ALA A 279 -11.62 -9.66 9.06
C ALA A 279 -11.01 -11.03 9.42
N TYR A 280 -9.92 -11.36 8.74
CA TYR A 280 -9.10 -12.55 9.01
C TYR A 280 -7.62 -12.17 9.08
N LYS A 281 -6.89 -12.72 10.06
CA LYS A 281 -5.42 -12.54 10.12
C LYS A 281 -4.76 -13.17 8.88
N MET A 282 -3.83 -12.45 8.28
CA MET A 282 -3.10 -12.84 7.07
C MET A 282 -2.00 -13.89 7.34
N PRO A 283 -1.61 -14.68 6.33
CA PRO A 283 -0.33 -15.40 6.34
C PRO A 283 0.85 -14.44 6.47
N GLU A 284 2.01 -14.98 6.89
CA GLU A 284 3.26 -14.22 6.90
C GLU A 284 3.60 -13.71 5.49
N ARG A 285 4.08 -12.46 5.38
CA ARG A 285 4.44 -11.84 4.11
C ARG A 285 5.37 -12.72 3.28
N ASN A 286 5.21 -12.66 1.97
CA ASN A 286 6.09 -13.30 0.99
C ASN A 286 6.09 -14.85 1.00
N THR A 287 5.23 -15.49 1.80
CA THR A 287 5.01 -16.95 1.74
C THR A 287 4.12 -17.33 0.55
N PRO A 288 4.12 -18.58 0.07
CA PRO A 288 3.18 -19.02 -0.96
C PRO A 288 1.71 -18.79 -0.56
N GLU A 289 1.36 -19.03 0.71
CA GLU A 289 0.05 -18.74 1.27
C GLU A 289 -0.31 -17.24 1.21
N TYR A 290 0.68 -16.34 1.33
CA TYR A 290 0.49 -14.89 1.17
C TYR A 290 -0.01 -14.51 -0.23
N PHE A 291 0.66 -15.03 -1.26
CA PHE A 291 0.26 -14.82 -2.65
C PHE A 291 -1.08 -15.52 -2.97
N ALA A 292 -1.33 -16.69 -2.38
CA ALA A 292 -2.63 -17.33 -2.48
C ALA A 292 -3.74 -16.48 -1.87
N MET A 293 -3.49 -15.77 -0.76
CA MET A 293 -4.45 -14.84 -0.17
C MET A 293 -4.72 -13.62 -1.06
N GLY A 294 -3.72 -13.12 -1.79
CA GLY A 294 -3.93 -12.10 -2.81
C GLY A 294 -4.89 -12.55 -3.93
N LEU A 295 -4.81 -13.81 -4.38
CA LEU A 295 -5.77 -14.34 -5.36
C LEU A 295 -7.14 -14.66 -4.75
N ILE A 296 -7.19 -15.07 -3.47
CA ILE A 296 -8.45 -15.23 -2.73
C ILE A 296 -9.18 -13.89 -2.63
N ASP A 297 -8.48 -12.80 -2.36
CA ASP A 297 -9.04 -11.44 -2.35
C ASP A 297 -9.72 -11.11 -3.69
N GLN A 298 -9.05 -11.39 -4.82
CA GLN A 298 -9.63 -11.19 -6.15
C GLN A 298 -10.89 -12.02 -6.41
N LEU A 299 -10.95 -13.23 -5.87
CA LEU A 299 -12.10 -14.14 -6.03
C LEU A 299 -13.28 -13.76 -5.14
N LEU A 300 -13.00 -13.29 -3.92
CA LEU A 300 -14.02 -13.03 -2.92
C LEU A 300 -14.62 -11.64 -3.00
N VAL A 301 -13.82 -10.59 -3.22
CA VAL A 301 -14.30 -9.21 -3.01
C VAL A 301 -13.96 -8.22 -4.12
N GLN A 302 -12.93 -8.43 -4.93
CA GLN A 302 -12.56 -7.44 -5.94
C GLN A 302 -13.43 -7.54 -7.21
N GLY A 303 -14.07 -6.44 -7.59
CA GLY A 303 -14.88 -6.37 -8.81
C GLY A 303 -16.28 -6.99 -8.69
N GLU A 304 -17.14 -6.66 -9.65
CA GLU A 304 -18.53 -7.12 -9.68
C GLU A 304 -18.66 -8.62 -9.96
N ASP A 305 -17.64 -9.26 -10.53
CA ASP A 305 -17.57 -10.71 -10.74
C ASP A 305 -17.21 -11.49 -9.46
N SER A 306 -16.86 -10.80 -8.38
CA SER A 306 -16.47 -11.43 -7.12
C SER A 306 -17.62 -12.18 -6.44
N LYS A 307 -17.28 -13.24 -5.72
CA LYS A 307 -18.25 -14.15 -5.10
C LYS A 307 -19.13 -13.44 -4.06
N LEU A 308 -18.56 -12.52 -3.27
CA LEU A 308 -19.34 -11.76 -2.27
C LEU A 308 -20.25 -10.73 -2.94
N PHE A 309 -19.79 -10.04 -3.98
CA PHE A 309 -20.65 -9.09 -4.70
C PHE A 309 -21.82 -9.79 -5.38
N GLN A 310 -21.56 -10.89 -6.11
CA GLN A 310 -22.59 -11.68 -6.77
C GLN A 310 -23.64 -12.17 -5.75
N SER A 311 -23.19 -12.74 -4.63
CA SER A 311 -24.11 -13.26 -3.61
C SER A 311 -24.85 -12.15 -2.85
N LEU A 312 -24.14 -11.20 -2.24
CA LEU A 312 -24.72 -10.22 -1.32
C LEU A 312 -25.44 -9.07 -2.03
N ALA A 313 -24.90 -8.58 -3.14
CA ALA A 313 -25.46 -7.45 -3.87
C ALA A 313 -26.42 -7.92 -4.98
N GLN A 314 -25.96 -8.76 -5.91
CA GLN A 314 -26.75 -9.09 -7.11
C GLN A 314 -27.89 -10.08 -6.84
N GLU A 315 -27.62 -11.20 -6.17
CA GLU A 315 -28.62 -12.25 -5.95
C GLU A 315 -29.58 -11.93 -4.79
N LYS A 316 -29.04 -11.41 -3.68
CA LYS A 316 -29.81 -11.18 -2.45
C LYS A 316 -30.35 -9.77 -2.31
N GLY A 317 -29.71 -8.78 -2.95
CA GLY A 317 -30.06 -7.37 -2.79
C GLY A 317 -29.89 -6.86 -1.35
N PHE A 318 -28.94 -7.41 -0.58
CA PHE A 318 -28.71 -6.97 0.81
C PHE A 318 -27.97 -5.63 0.90
N THR A 319 -27.14 -5.35 -0.10
CA THR A 319 -26.31 -4.15 -0.20
C THR A 319 -26.22 -3.71 -1.66
N ALA A 320 -25.84 -2.46 -1.88
CA ALA A 320 -25.48 -1.97 -3.21
C ALA A 320 -24.07 -2.41 -3.63
N ASN A 321 -23.14 -2.49 -2.68
CA ASN A 321 -21.73 -2.80 -2.92
C ASN A 321 -21.12 -3.62 -1.77
N VAL A 322 -20.03 -4.33 -2.07
CA VAL A 322 -19.16 -4.98 -1.09
C VAL A 322 -17.76 -4.43 -1.34
N ASN A 323 -17.09 -3.94 -0.29
CA ASN A 323 -15.71 -3.49 -0.35
C ASN A 323 -14.82 -4.49 0.38
N GLY A 324 -13.52 -4.45 0.13
CA GLY A 324 -12.57 -5.34 0.77
C GLY A 324 -11.16 -5.15 0.27
N GLY A 325 -10.22 -5.79 0.94
CA GLY A 325 -8.83 -5.74 0.56
C GLY A 325 -7.87 -6.15 1.66
N ILE A 326 -6.60 -6.15 1.29
CA ILE A 326 -5.46 -6.32 2.19
C ILE A 326 -4.85 -4.93 2.39
N ASN A 327 -4.72 -4.50 3.65
CA ASN A 327 -4.14 -3.19 4.00
C ASN A 327 -4.89 -1.99 3.38
N TYR A 328 -5.99 -1.55 4.02
CA TYR A 328 -6.83 -0.44 3.51
C TYR A 328 -6.13 0.91 3.36
N LEU A 329 -4.99 1.10 4.02
CA LEU A 329 -4.21 2.33 3.92
C LEU A 329 -3.13 2.24 2.84
N GLY A 330 -2.98 1.12 2.15
CA GLY A 330 -1.94 0.95 1.14
C GLY A 330 -2.25 -0.21 0.21
N ASN A 331 -1.25 -1.06 0.01
CA ASN A 331 -1.35 -2.26 -0.81
C ASN A 331 -0.80 -3.46 -0.02
N MET A 332 -0.90 -4.65 -0.61
CA MET A 332 -0.44 -5.88 0.03
C MET A 332 1.10 -5.99 0.11
N PHE A 333 1.87 -5.00 -0.31
CA PHE A 333 3.33 -5.07 -0.33
C PHE A 333 4.01 -3.98 0.51
N ASN A 334 3.29 -2.91 0.88
CA ASN A 334 3.85 -1.74 1.57
C ASN A 334 3.54 -1.72 3.09
N TYR A 335 3.79 -2.83 3.77
CA TYR A 335 3.74 -2.91 5.24
C TYR A 335 4.69 -4.01 5.72
N ASN A 336 5.14 -4.01 6.97
CA ASN A 336 6.15 -4.93 7.51
C ASN A 336 5.79 -5.48 8.90
N GLY A 337 4.64 -6.13 9.00
CA GLY A 337 4.14 -6.71 10.24
C GLY A 337 2.89 -7.54 10.02
N PRO A 338 2.21 -7.98 11.09
CA PRO A 338 0.91 -8.62 10.96
C PRO A 338 -0.12 -7.72 10.28
N MET A 339 -0.96 -8.33 9.45
CA MET A 339 -2.00 -7.65 8.70
C MET A 339 -3.28 -8.47 8.69
N ILE A 340 -4.38 -7.81 8.36
CA ILE A 340 -5.70 -8.42 8.22
C ILE A 340 -6.21 -8.24 6.79
N TRP A 341 -6.85 -9.28 6.26
CA TRP A 341 -7.72 -9.16 5.09
C TRP A 341 -9.12 -8.83 5.58
N MET A 342 -9.79 -7.90 4.91
CA MET A 342 -11.13 -7.43 5.30
C MET A 342 -12.10 -7.45 4.13
N ALA A 343 -13.38 -7.61 4.46
CA ALA A 343 -14.50 -7.33 3.57
C ALA A 343 -15.62 -6.66 4.36
N ASP A 344 -16.23 -5.62 3.80
CA ASP A 344 -17.25 -4.80 4.44
C ASP A 344 -18.39 -4.40 3.51
N LEU A 345 -19.52 -4.04 4.10
CA LEU A 345 -20.70 -3.54 3.41
C LEU A 345 -21.58 -2.70 4.33
N ILE A 346 -22.29 -1.75 3.74
CA ILE A 346 -23.43 -1.04 4.35
C ILE A 346 -24.70 -1.64 3.78
N TYR A 347 -25.60 -2.13 4.63
CA TYR A 347 -26.74 -2.95 4.22
C TYR A 347 -28.09 -2.37 4.63
N ASP A 348 -29.17 -2.94 4.09
CA ASP A 348 -30.52 -2.50 4.40
C ASP A 348 -30.95 -2.86 5.83
N LYS A 349 -31.67 -1.95 6.50
CA LYS A 349 -32.16 -2.14 7.89
C LYS A 349 -33.03 -3.38 8.07
N SER A 350 -33.65 -3.87 7.00
CA SER A 350 -34.49 -5.08 7.00
C SER A 350 -33.68 -6.38 6.99
N VAL A 351 -32.39 -6.32 6.66
CA VAL A 351 -31.51 -7.49 6.56
C VAL A 351 -30.83 -7.73 7.91
N SER A 352 -30.78 -8.99 8.34
CA SER A 352 -30.07 -9.35 9.57
C SER A 352 -28.57 -9.57 9.31
N PRO A 353 -27.67 -9.18 10.23
CA PRO A 353 -26.24 -9.48 10.14
C PRO A 353 -25.95 -10.97 9.89
N ASP A 354 -26.72 -11.85 10.52
CA ASP A 354 -26.50 -13.29 10.44
C ASP A 354 -26.87 -13.84 9.05
N SER A 355 -27.86 -13.24 8.37
CA SER A 355 -28.16 -13.58 6.96
C SER A 355 -27.00 -13.21 6.03
N ILE A 356 -26.31 -12.10 6.27
CA ILE A 356 -25.12 -11.70 5.52
C ILE A 356 -23.99 -12.69 5.78
N LEU A 357 -23.73 -13.04 7.05
CA LEU A 357 -22.68 -13.99 7.43
C LEU A 357 -22.91 -15.40 6.85
N ILE A 358 -24.16 -15.84 6.72
CA ILE A 358 -24.50 -17.11 6.06
C ILE A 358 -24.07 -17.09 4.58
N GLU A 359 -24.35 -16.02 3.85
CA GLU A 359 -23.95 -15.90 2.45
C GLU A 359 -22.43 -15.70 2.31
N PHE A 360 -21.81 -14.99 3.25
CA PHE A 360 -20.36 -14.88 3.35
C PHE A 360 -19.71 -16.26 3.51
N ASP A 361 -20.22 -17.08 4.43
CA ASP A 361 -19.71 -18.44 4.67
C ASP A 361 -19.87 -19.33 3.44
N LYS A 362 -20.97 -19.19 2.67
CA LYS A 362 -21.14 -19.89 1.40
C LYS A 362 -20.12 -19.45 0.35
N ALA A 363 -19.85 -18.15 0.23
CA ALA A 363 -18.86 -17.63 -0.69
C ALA A 363 -17.46 -18.16 -0.36
N VAL A 364 -17.07 -18.14 0.91
CA VAL A 364 -15.80 -18.74 1.39
C VAL A 364 -15.78 -20.25 1.14
N ALA A 365 -16.84 -20.98 1.48
CA ALA A 365 -16.91 -22.42 1.28
C ALA A 365 -16.85 -22.83 -0.21
N SER A 366 -17.27 -21.95 -1.12
CA SER A 366 -17.16 -22.23 -2.57
C SER A 366 -15.72 -22.32 -3.07
N LEU A 367 -14.75 -21.74 -2.34
CA LEU A 367 -13.32 -21.85 -2.66
C LEU A 367 -12.82 -23.30 -2.60
N ASP A 368 -13.51 -24.21 -1.90
CA ASP A 368 -13.22 -25.65 -1.93
C ASP A 368 -13.34 -26.26 -3.33
N LYS A 369 -14.03 -25.58 -4.25
CA LYS A 369 -14.23 -26.00 -5.63
C LYS A 369 -13.56 -25.07 -6.64
N VAL A 370 -12.64 -24.20 -6.19
CA VAL A 370 -11.96 -23.26 -7.08
C VAL A 370 -11.30 -23.98 -8.26
N THR A 371 -11.58 -23.50 -9.47
CA THR A 371 -11.06 -24.07 -10.71
C THR A 371 -9.80 -23.32 -11.17
N GLN A 372 -9.09 -23.90 -12.14
CA GLN A 372 -7.97 -23.20 -12.78
C GLN A 372 -8.46 -21.98 -13.56
N GLU A 373 -9.64 -22.05 -14.19
CA GLU A 373 -10.22 -20.95 -14.97
C GLU A 373 -10.54 -19.73 -14.09
N GLU A 374 -11.12 -19.95 -12.91
CA GLU A 374 -11.34 -18.90 -11.91
C GLU A 374 -10.02 -18.28 -11.44
N LEU A 375 -9.00 -19.13 -11.23
CA LEU A 375 -7.68 -18.68 -10.80
C LEU A 375 -6.95 -17.87 -11.87
N ASP A 376 -7.07 -18.27 -13.14
CA ASP A 376 -6.50 -17.54 -14.27
C ASP A 376 -7.14 -16.15 -14.43
N LEU A 377 -8.46 -16.04 -14.20
CA LEU A 377 -9.15 -14.75 -14.17
C LEU A 377 -8.67 -13.89 -12.99
N ALA A 378 -8.57 -14.45 -11.79
CA ALA A 378 -8.02 -13.75 -10.62
C ALA A 378 -6.58 -13.27 -10.86
N LEU A 379 -5.75 -14.07 -11.55
CA LEU A 379 -4.40 -13.70 -11.93
C LEU A 379 -4.38 -12.51 -12.90
N VAL A 380 -5.28 -12.46 -13.87
CA VAL A 380 -5.42 -11.31 -14.78
C VAL A 380 -5.78 -10.05 -14.00
N LYS A 381 -6.74 -10.14 -13.07
CA LYS A 381 -7.18 -9.02 -12.23
C LYS A 381 -6.06 -8.48 -11.35
N ILE A 382 -5.37 -9.34 -10.60
CA ILE A 382 -4.27 -8.88 -9.73
C ILE A 382 -3.08 -8.35 -10.53
N ARG A 383 -2.82 -8.88 -11.73
CA ARG A 383 -1.78 -8.35 -12.61
C ARG A 383 -2.15 -6.95 -13.11
N SER A 384 -3.41 -6.72 -13.48
CA SER A 384 -3.88 -5.38 -13.84
C SER A 384 -3.70 -4.42 -12.67
N SER A 385 -4.19 -4.81 -11.48
CA SER A 385 -4.05 -4.01 -10.25
C SER A 385 -2.58 -3.69 -9.94
N LEU A 386 -1.67 -4.65 -10.10
CA LEU A 386 -0.24 -4.43 -9.86
C LEU A 386 0.35 -3.40 -10.83
N TYR A 387 -0.02 -3.42 -12.11
CA TYR A 387 0.46 -2.42 -13.07
C TYR A 387 -0.18 -1.05 -12.85
N ASP A 388 -1.43 -1.00 -12.41
CA ASP A 388 -2.08 0.24 -11.97
C ASP A 388 -1.39 0.82 -10.73
N ASP A 389 -1.02 -0.02 -9.76
CA ASP A 389 -0.24 0.38 -8.58
C ASP A 389 1.14 0.93 -9.00
N ILE A 390 1.90 0.19 -9.83
CA ILE A 390 3.24 0.60 -10.28
C ILE A 390 3.19 1.90 -11.10
N GLY A 391 2.24 2.01 -12.02
CA GLY A 391 2.07 3.20 -12.87
C GLY A 391 1.37 4.36 -12.16
N GLY A 392 0.74 4.09 -11.02
CA GLY A 392 -0.10 5.00 -10.28
C GLY A 392 0.60 6.31 -9.93
N PHE A 393 -0.17 7.39 -10.05
CA PHE A 393 0.20 8.74 -9.64
C PHE A 393 1.58 9.17 -10.16
N PHE A 394 1.76 9.12 -11.48
CA PHE A 394 2.99 9.51 -12.19
C PHE A 394 4.27 8.77 -11.73
N GLY A 395 4.14 7.51 -11.30
CA GLY A 395 5.27 6.67 -10.89
C GLY A 395 5.58 6.69 -9.39
N VAL A 396 4.76 7.36 -8.56
CA VAL A 396 4.88 7.30 -7.10
C VAL A 396 4.65 5.88 -6.58
N GLY A 397 3.73 5.11 -7.16
CA GLY A 397 3.52 3.73 -6.73
C GLY A 397 4.71 2.81 -7.04
N ARG A 398 5.43 3.05 -8.15
CA ARG A 398 6.74 2.41 -8.40
C ARG A 398 7.74 2.79 -7.31
N ALA A 399 7.83 4.08 -6.96
CA ALA A 399 8.73 4.54 -5.91
C ALA A 399 8.37 3.95 -4.52
N ASP A 400 7.08 3.80 -4.21
CA ASP A 400 6.55 3.15 -3.00
C ASP A 400 7.03 1.71 -2.87
N LEU A 401 6.78 0.88 -3.89
CA LEU A 401 7.18 -0.54 -3.85
C LEU A 401 8.70 -0.70 -3.78
N LEU A 402 9.45 0.08 -4.55
CA LEU A 402 10.92 0.07 -4.53
C LEU A 402 11.45 0.45 -3.15
N ALA A 403 10.95 1.54 -2.57
CA ALA A 403 11.35 2.00 -1.25
C ALA A 403 10.97 0.99 -0.17
N CYS A 404 9.74 0.46 -0.17
CA CYS A 404 9.29 -0.53 0.80
C CYS A 404 10.09 -1.83 0.75
N PHE A 405 10.34 -2.38 -0.44
CA PHE A 405 11.16 -3.60 -0.55
C PHE A 405 12.63 -3.35 -0.18
N ALA A 406 13.20 -2.19 -0.50
CA ALA A 406 14.51 -1.84 0.03
C ALA A 406 14.47 -1.71 1.57
N LEU A 407 13.47 -1.04 2.13
CA LEU A 407 13.37 -0.75 3.55
C LEU A 407 13.19 -2.02 4.39
N PHE A 408 12.25 -2.87 3.99
CA PHE A 408 11.80 -4.04 4.75
C PHE A 408 12.58 -5.31 4.41
N ASP A 409 12.95 -5.50 3.14
CA ASP A 409 13.51 -6.74 2.64
C ASP A 409 14.96 -6.60 2.15
N ASP A 410 15.49 -5.37 2.09
CA ASP A 410 16.81 -5.04 1.55
C ASP A 410 16.99 -5.46 0.08
N ASP A 411 15.88 -5.56 -0.66
CA ASP A 411 15.87 -6.08 -2.04
C ASP A 411 14.77 -5.39 -2.89
N PRO A 412 15.01 -4.19 -3.42
CA PRO A 412 14.05 -3.51 -4.29
C PRO A 412 13.80 -4.25 -5.63
N SER A 413 14.68 -5.19 -6.03
CA SER A 413 14.52 -5.93 -7.28
C SER A 413 13.31 -6.88 -7.26
N ARG A 414 12.78 -7.17 -6.07
CA ARG A 414 11.59 -8.00 -5.85
C ARG A 414 10.35 -7.52 -6.57
N ILE A 415 10.24 -6.23 -6.89
CA ILE A 415 9.14 -5.69 -7.71
C ILE A 415 8.96 -6.47 -9.02
N ASN A 416 10.05 -6.99 -9.61
CA ASN A 416 10.05 -7.76 -10.84
C ASN A 416 9.70 -9.25 -10.66
N THR A 417 9.56 -9.71 -9.42
CA THR A 417 9.27 -11.13 -9.10
C THR A 417 7.82 -11.36 -8.70
N ILE A 418 7.07 -10.31 -8.35
CA ILE A 418 5.69 -10.40 -7.81
C ILE A 418 4.78 -11.23 -8.72
N GLU A 419 4.74 -10.91 -10.02
CA GLU A 419 3.89 -11.65 -10.97
C GLU A 419 4.27 -13.13 -11.04
N SER A 420 5.57 -13.44 -11.00
CA SER A 420 6.05 -14.82 -11.02
C SER A 420 5.65 -15.60 -9.77
N GLU A 421 5.55 -14.94 -8.61
CA GLU A 421 5.08 -15.58 -7.38
C GLU A 421 3.58 -15.89 -7.44
N PHE A 422 2.76 -14.99 -7.97
CA PHE A 422 1.33 -15.28 -8.20
C PHE A 422 1.12 -16.43 -9.18
N ARG A 423 1.93 -16.51 -10.24
CA ARG A 423 1.86 -17.62 -11.23
C ARG A 423 2.18 -18.99 -10.65
N LYS A 424 2.86 -19.07 -9.50
CA LYS A 424 3.13 -20.34 -8.80
C LYS A 424 1.95 -20.83 -7.98
N VAL A 425 0.95 -19.97 -7.73
CA VAL A 425 -0.22 -20.36 -6.93
C VAL A 425 -1.09 -21.33 -7.74
N THR A 426 -1.49 -22.42 -7.10
CA THR A 426 -2.37 -23.45 -7.68
C THR A 426 -3.74 -23.45 -6.98
N PRO A 427 -4.79 -24.03 -7.61
CA PRO A 427 -6.08 -24.22 -6.96
C PRO A 427 -5.99 -24.98 -5.63
N ASP A 428 -5.06 -25.95 -5.52
CA ASP A 428 -4.83 -26.67 -4.27
C ASP A 428 -4.25 -25.79 -3.17
N LEU A 429 -3.31 -24.89 -3.51
CA LEU A 429 -2.76 -23.94 -2.55
C LEU A 429 -3.83 -22.94 -2.09
N VAL A 430 -4.69 -22.46 -3.00
CA VAL A 430 -5.84 -21.62 -2.65
C VAL A 430 -6.77 -22.33 -1.66
N ARG A 431 -7.17 -23.57 -1.96
CA ARG A 431 -8.00 -24.40 -1.06
C ARG A 431 -7.36 -24.57 0.32
N LYS A 432 -6.08 -24.93 0.37
CA LYS A 432 -5.33 -25.13 1.62
C LYS A 432 -5.26 -23.82 2.42
N THR A 433 -4.99 -22.71 1.75
CA THR A 433 -4.88 -21.38 2.37
C THR A 433 -6.23 -20.94 2.93
N ALA A 434 -7.31 -21.05 2.15
CA ALA A 434 -8.67 -20.73 2.61
C ALA A 434 -9.05 -21.55 3.86
N LYS A 435 -8.81 -22.86 3.87
CA LYS A 435 -9.08 -23.72 5.04
C LYS A 435 -8.26 -23.36 6.28
N ALA A 436 -7.03 -22.89 6.09
CA ALA A 436 -6.15 -22.53 7.19
C ALA A 436 -6.48 -21.15 7.78
N PHE A 437 -6.82 -20.17 6.94
CA PHE A 437 -6.93 -18.76 7.34
C PHE A 437 -8.35 -18.21 7.33
N LEU A 438 -9.24 -18.63 6.41
CA LEU A 438 -10.64 -18.21 6.35
C LEU A 438 -11.57 -19.11 7.18
N ARG A 439 -11.11 -19.48 8.38
CA ARG A 439 -11.84 -20.30 9.35
C ARG A 439 -12.58 -19.40 10.34
N ASN A 440 -13.76 -19.79 10.81
CA ASN A 440 -14.53 -19.02 11.79
C ASN A 440 -13.70 -18.70 13.05
N THR A 441 -12.81 -19.61 13.47
CA THR A 441 -11.95 -19.37 14.63
C THR A 441 -10.89 -18.28 14.43
N ASN A 442 -10.60 -17.87 13.18
CA ASN A 442 -9.73 -16.75 12.82
C ASN A 442 -10.52 -15.51 12.39
N ARG A 443 -11.85 -15.53 12.54
CA ARG A 443 -12.75 -14.45 12.09
C ARG A 443 -13.00 -13.44 13.18
N THR A 444 -12.89 -12.17 12.84
CA THR A 444 -13.38 -11.04 13.64
C THR A 444 -14.49 -10.33 12.88
N ILE A 445 -15.61 -10.06 13.54
CA ILE A 445 -16.79 -9.42 12.97
C ILE A 445 -17.06 -8.13 13.73
N LEU A 446 -17.21 -7.03 12.99
CA LEU A 446 -17.61 -5.73 13.52
C LEU A 446 -18.90 -5.28 12.86
N ILE A 447 -19.92 -5.00 13.68
CA ILE A 447 -21.22 -4.50 13.22
C ILE A 447 -21.38 -3.05 13.69
N VAL A 448 -21.77 -2.15 12.78
CA VAL A 448 -22.18 -0.79 13.11
C VAL A 448 -23.70 -0.78 13.32
N ASP A 449 -24.11 -0.42 14.53
CA ASP A 449 -25.52 -0.19 14.91
C ASP A 449 -25.85 1.30 14.76
N PRO A 450 -26.68 1.68 13.76
CA PRO A 450 -26.98 3.07 13.46
C PRO A 450 -27.91 3.69 14.51
N LYS A 451 -27.50 4.80 15.12
CA LYS A 451 -28.25 5.60 16.09
C LYS A 451 -28.57 7.01 15.60
N ALA A 452 -28.41 7.31 14.30
CA ALA A 452 -28.84 8.59 13.76
C ALA A 452 -30.34 8.80 14.01
N GLU A 453 -30.68 9.92 14.67
CA GLU A 453 -32.06 10.37 14.78
C GLU A 453 -32.59 10.64 13.37
N ASN A 454 -33.79 10.14 13.05
CA ASN A 454 -34.44 10.45 11.78
C ASN A 454 -34.63 11.97 11.69
N GLN A 455 -33.85 12.66 10.86
CA GLN A 455 -34.08 14.05 10.49
C GLN A 455 -35.23 14.17 9.48
#